data_AF-X1U331-F1
#
_entry.id   AF-X1U331-F1
#
_cell.length_a   1.000
_cell.length_b   1.000
_cell.length_c   1.000
_cell.angle_alpha   90.00
_cell.angle_beta   90.00
_cell.angle_gamma   90.00
#
_symmetry.space_group_name_H-M   'P 1'
#
loop_
_entity.id
_entity.type
_entity.pdbx_description
1 polymer ?
#
loop_
_entity_poly.entity_id
_entity_poly.type
_entity_poly.pdbx_seq_one_letter_code
_entity_poly.pdbx_strand_id
1 'polypeptide(L)'
;MTSTSFIMWAKRNWKGGYAEVEVGLPVLLSIAPQANEARYPHGARIMNAYREWEISTWGLADLGLAEEELSPLIGLRRKAFPPERTFGELITG
;
A
#
# COMPACT_ATOMS: atom_id res chain seq x y z
N MET A 1 29.23 8.88 -20.08
CA MET A 1 28.11 8.08 -19.56
C MET A 1 26.87 8.96 -19.56
N THR A 2 26.08 8.90 -20.64
CA THR A 2 24.81 9.62 -20.75
C THR A 2 23.79 8.89 -19.88
N SER A 3 23.43 9.49 -18.74
CA SER A 3 22.32 9.01 -17.92
C SER A 3 21.02 9.31 -18.67
N THR A 4 20.41 8.27 -19.25
CA THR A 4 19.06 8.38 -19.80
C THR A 4 18.10 8.59 -18.63
N SER A 5 17.57 9.80 -18.50
CA SER A 5 16.57 10.12 -17.48
C SER A 5 15.24 9.47 -17.86
N PHE A 6 14.82 8.46 -17.11
CA PHE A 6 13.50 7.85 -17.28
C PHE A 6 12.47 8.65 -16.49
N ILE A 7 11.44 9.12 -17.20
CA ILE A 7 10.34 9.90 -16.65
C ILE A 7 9.11 9.00 -16.50
N MET A 8 8.37 9.17 -15.41
CA MET A 8 7.10 8.51 -15.16
C MET A 8 6.01 9.55 -14.89
N TRP A 9 4.83 9.31 -15.48
CA TRP A 9 3.61 10.02 -15.17
C TRP A 9 2.67 9.17 -14.32
N ALA A 10 2.07 9.78 -13.30
CA ALA A 10 1.06 9.15 -12.46
C ALA A 10 -0.10 10.09 -12.16
N LYS A 11 -1.30 9.52 -11.97
CA LYS A 11 -2.47 10.24 -11.45
C LYS A 11 -2.60 9.98 -9.96
N ARG A 12 -2.62 11.06 -9.17
CA ARG A 12 -2.79 11.02 -7.72
C ARG A 12 -4.15 11.56 -7.34
N ASN A 13 -4.91 10.82 -6.53
CA ASN A 13 -6.15 11.32 -5.93
C ASN A 13 -5.87 12.57 -5.07
N TRP A 14 -6.53 13.67 -5.38
CA TRP A 14 -6.31 14.95 -4.73
C TRP A 14 -7.60 15.77 -4.67
N LYS A 15 -8.05 16.10 -3.44
CA LYS A 15 -9.20 16.99 -3.17
C LYS A 15 -10.45 16.73 -4.03
N GLY A 16 -10.88 15.47 -4.13
CA GLY A 16 -12.08 15.09 -4.90
C GLY A 16 -11.89 15.00 -6.42
N GLY A 17 -10.67 15.22 -6.91
CA GLY A 17 -10.25 14.97 -8.30
C GLY A 17 -8.91 14.25 -8.37
N TYR A 18 -8.13 14.53 -9.41
CA TYR A 18 -6.80 13.98 -9.60
C TYR A 18 -5.78 15.07 -9.96
N ALA A 19 -4.54 14.87 -9.55
CA ALA A 19 -3.38 15.63 -10.00
C ALA A 19 -2.50 14.72 -10.87
N GLU A 20 -2.05 15.24 -12.01
CA GLU A 20 -1.05 14.60 -12.85
C GLU A 20 0.34 14.97 -12.34
N VAL A 21 1.19 13.98 -12.16
CA VAL A 21 2.50 14.12 -11.56
C VAL A 21 3.54 13.49 -12.48
N GLU A 22 4.54 14.27 -12.83
CA GLU A 22 5.72 13.84 -13.58
C GLU A 22 6.92 13.73 -12.64
N VAL A 23 7.59 12.59 -12.64
CA VAL A 23 8.74 12.32 -11.76
C VAL A 23 9.82 11.50 -12.48
N GLY A 24 11.08 11.79 -12.15
CA GLY A 24 12.23 11.02 -12.64
C GLY A 24 12.53 9.80 -11.76
N LEU A 25 12.88 8.67 -12.36
CA LEU A 25 13.21 7.43 -11.65
C LEU A 25 14.58 7.46 -10.93
N PRO A 26 14.78 6.72 -9.82
CA PRO A 26 13.83 5.82 -9.16
C PRO A 26 12.84 6.55 -8.24
N VAL A 27 11.61 6.06 -8.17
CA VAL A 27 10.55 6.65 -7.32
C VAL A 27 9.75 5.58 -6.59
N LEU A 28 9.14 5.96 -5.46
CA LEU A 28 8.23 5.14 -4.66
C LEU A 28 6.78 5.58 -4.90
N LEU A 29 5.91 4.63 -5.21
CA LEU A 29 4.46 4.86 -5.38
C LEU A 29 3.66 4.08 -4.33
N SER A 30 2.66 4.74 -3.74
CA SER A 30 1.58 4.07 -3.01
C SER A 30 0.35 3.95 -3.92
N ILE A 31 -0.11 2.74 -4.21
CA ILE A 31 -1.22 2.49 -5.13
C ILE A 31 -2.56 2.46 -4.38
N ALA A 32 -3.51 3.30 -4.79
CA ALA A 32 -4.85 3.32 -4.20
C ALA A 32 -5.67 2.08 -4.64
N PRO A 33 -6.59 1.55 -3.80
CA PRO A 33 -7.37 0.36 -4.13
C PRO A 33 -8.16 0.43 -5.45
N GLN A 34 -8.54 1.64 -5.89
CA GLN A 34 -9.30 1.86 -7.13
C GLN A 34 -8.40 2.07 -8.37
N ALA A 35 -7.09 1.98 -8.24
CA ALA A 35 -6.17 2.24 -9.35
C ALA A 35 -6.22 1.16 -10.45
N ASN A 36 -6.65 -0.06 -10.10
CA ASN A 36 -6.78 -1.17 -11.04
C ASN A 36 -7.78 -2.21 -10.52
N GLU A 37 -8.32 -3.01 -11.44
CA GLU A 37 -9.04 -4.24 -11.09
C GLU A 37 -8.02 -5.38 -10.96
N ALA A 38 -8.00 -6.05 -9.81
CA ALA A 38 -7.11 -7.18 -9.60
C ALA A 38 -7.61 -8.39 -10.40
N ARG A 39 -6.75 -8.94 -11.26
CA ARG A 39 -7.05 -10.17 -12.01
C ARG A 39 -7.07 -11.40 -11.10
N TYR A 40 -7.83 -12.41 -11.49
CA TYR A 40 -7.72 -13.73 -10.86
C TYR A 40 -6.35 -14.37 -11.15
N PRO A 41 -5.76 -15.07 -10.17
CA PRO A 41 -4.53 -15.81 -10.37
C PRO A 41 -4.73 -17.00 -11.32
N HIS A 42 -3.72 -17.29 -12.13
CA HIS A 42 -3.73 -18.44 -13.03
C HIS A 42 -3.48 -19.74 -12.26
N GLY A 43 -4.31 -20.77 -12.44
CA GLY A 43 -4.24 -22.03 -11.68
C GLY A 43 -2.85 -22.69 -11.69
N ALA A 44 -2.20 -22.76 -12.86
CA ALA A 44 -0.83 -23.28 -12.94
C ALA A 44 0.18 -22.44 -12.15
N ARG A 45 0.03 -21.12 -12.12
CA ARG A 45 0.94 -20.25 -11.35
C ARG A 45 0.76 -20.41 -9.85
N ILE A 46 -0.45 -20.72 -9.39
CA ILE A 46 -0.68 -21.08 -7.99
C ILE A 46 0.10 -22.36 -7.65
N MET A 47 0.01 -23.39 -8.50
CA MET A 47 0.75 -24.64 -8.27
C MET A 47 2.26 -24.40 -8.23
N ASN A 48 2.81 -23.60 -9.14
CA ASN A 48 4.24 -23.29 -9.16
C ASN A 48 4.66 -22.45 -7.95
N ALA A 49 3.82 -21.51 -7.50
CA ALA A 49 4.10 -20.72 -6.30
C ALA A 49 4.31 -21.58 -5.05
N TYR A 50 3.60 -22.70 -4.94
CA TYR A 50 3.75 -23.63 -3.82
C TYR A 50 4.89 -24.65 -3.98
N ARG A 51 5.20 -25.04 -5.23
CA ARG A 51 6.11 -26.17 -5.50
C ARG A 51 7.52 -25.75 -5.91
N GLU A 52 7.64 -24.61 -6.57
CA GLU A 52 8.85 -24.20 -7.29
C GLU A 52 9.41 -22.87 -6.78
N TRP A 53 8.55 -21.96 -6.31
CA TRP A 53 9.01 -20.63 -5.92
C TRP A 53 9.51 -20.63 -4.49
N GLU A 54 10.71 -20.10 -4.29
CA GLU A 54 11.29 -19.91 -2.98
C GLU A 54 10.90 -18.53 -2.42
N ILE A 55 10.45 -18.50 -1.17
CA ILE A 55 10.21 -17.26 -0.43
C ILE A 55 11.49 -16.93 0.33
N SER A 56 12.24 -15.95 -0.18
CA SER A 56 13.41 -15.41 0.52
C SER A 56 12.96 -14.67 1.79
N THR A 57 13.33 -15.21 2.95
CA THR A 57 13.11 -14.58 4.25
C THR A 57 14.36 -13.87 4.71
N TRP A 58 14.24 -12.62 5.11
CA TRP A 58 15.33 -11.82 5.65
C TRP A 58 15.06 -11.50 7.13
N GLY A 59 16.07 -11.72 7.97
CA GLY A 59 16.12 -11.23 9.34
C GLY A 59 16.77 -9.85 9.44
N LEU A 60 16.87 -9.33 10.66
CA LEU A 60 17.47 -8.01 10.90
C LEU A 60 18.94 -7.94 10.51
N ALA A 61 19.70 -9.01 10.79
CA ALA A 61 21.10 -9.12 10.42
C ALA A 61 21.31 -9.04 8.90
N ASP A 62 20.41 -9.62 8.11
CA ASP A 62 20.48 -9.57 6.64
C ASP A 62 20.23 -8.16 6.09
N LEU A 63 19.49 -7.34 6.85
CA LEU A 63 19.18 -5.94 6.52
C LEU A 63 20.15 -4.93 7.15
N GLY A 64 21.07 -5.39 7.99
CA GLY A 64 22.01 -4.53 8.73
C GLY A 64 21.34 -3.61 9.75
N LEU A 65 20.18 -4.02 10.29
CA LEU A 65 19.40 -3.24 11.26
C LEU A 65 19.63 -3.76 12.69
N ALA A 66 19.65 -2.84 13.65
CA ALA A 66 19.62 -3.17 15.07
C ALA A 66 18.18 -3.31 15.59
N GLU A 67 17.97 -4.06 16.69
CA GLU A 67 16.64 -4.27 17.29
C GLU A 67 16.03 -2.94 17.77
N GLU A 68 16.88 -2.05 18.28
CA GLU A 68 16.47 -0.75 18.81
C GLU A 68 15.85 0.15 17.73
N GLU A 69 16.26 0.00 16.46
CA GLU A 69 15.75 0.77 15.31
C GLU A 69 14.32 0.39 14.93
N LEU A 70 13.81 -0.75 15.41
CA LEU A 70 12.41 -1.15 15.23
C LEU A 70 11.48 -0.50 16.26
N SER A 71 12.02 0.20 17.25
CA SER A 71 11.21 0.75 18.34
C SER A 71 10.26 1.82 17.81
N PRO A 72 8.93 1.65 17.96
CA PRO A 72 7.97 2.62 17.45
C PRO A 72 8.06 3.93 18.25
N LEU A 73 8.08 5.05 17.55
CA LEU A 73 8.06 6.39 18.16
C LEU A 73 6.70 6.75 18.78
N ILE A 74 5.65 5.99 18.46
CA ILE A 74 4.28 6.20 18.93
C ILE A 74 3.74 4.95 19.62
N GLY A 75 3.11 5.14 20.78
CA GLY A 75 2.47 4.06 21.55
C GLY A 75 0.95 4.12 21.47
N LEU A 76 0.30 2.96 21.33
CA LEU A 76 -1.15 2.84 21.39
C LEU A 76 -1.63 3.14 22.82
N ARG A 77 -2.42 4.20 23.02
CA ARG A 77 -2.95 4.57 24.34
C ARG A 77 -4.29 3.92 24.68
N ARG A 78 -5.24 3.98 23.75
CA ARG A 78 -6.59 3.45 23.94
C ARG A 78 -7.22 3.16 22.59
N LYS A 79 -8.03 2.10 22.52
CA LYS A 79 -8.94 1.82 21.41
C LYS A 79 -10.36 1.86 21.96
N ALA A 80 -11.24 2.60 21.32
CA ALA A 80 -12.65 2.64 21.65
C ALA A 80 -13.45 2.42 20.36
N PHE A 81 -14.62 1.79 20.48
CA PHE A 81 -15.55 1.73 19.37
C PHE A 81 -16.24 3.08 19.20
N PRO A 82 -16.54 3.50 17.95
CA PRO A 82 -17.42 4.65 17.74
C PRO A 82 -18.77 4.39 18.43
N PRO A 83 -19.47 5.44 18.87
CA PRO A 83 -20.80 5.28 19.45
C PRO A 83 -21.76 4.64 18.44
N GLU A 84 -22.77 3.96 18.95
CA GLU A 84 -23.84 3.41 18.13
C GLU A 84 -24.55 4.53 17.37
N ARG A 85 -25.05 4.21 16.17
CA ARG A 85 -25.86 5.15 15.38
C ARG A 85 -27.19 5.39 16.09
N THR A 86 -27.63 6.65 16.12
CA THR A 86 -29.00 6.99 16.55
C THR A 86 -30.01 6.36 15.59
N PHE A 87 -31.14 5.90 16.12
CA PHE A 87 -32.25 5.45 15.28
C PHE A 87 -32.75 6.59 14.38
N GLY A 88 -33.17 6.24 13.17
CA GLY A 88 -33.79 7.19 12.26
C GLY A 88 -35.16 7.64 12.77
N GLU A 89 -35.59 8.84 12.36
CA GLU A 89 -36.92 9.38 12.65
C GLU A 89 -37.80 9.28 11.40
N LEU A 90 -39.10 9.05 11.59
CA LEU A 90 -40.09 9.16 10.52
C LEU A 90 -40.42 10.63 10.28
N ILE A 91 -40.17 11.13 9.07
CA ILE A 91 -40.58 12.47 8.66
C ILE A 91 -42.02 12.38 8.13
N THR A 92 -42.99 12.91 8.87
CA THR A 92 -44.37 13.09 8.40
C THR A 92 -44.49 14.42 7.64
N GLY A 93 -45.13 14.40 6.48
CA GLY A 93 -45.43 15.59 5.68
C GLY A 93 -46.54 16.45 6.27
#